data_AF-G5H9Z1-F1
#
_entry.id   AF-G5H9Z1-F1
#
_cell.length_a   1.000
_cell.length_b   1.000
_cell.length_c   1.000
_cell.angle_alpha   90.00
_cell.angle_beta   90.00
_cell.angle_gamma   90.00
#
_symmetry.space_group_name_H-M   'P 1'
#
loop_
_entity.id
_entity.type
_entity.pdbx_description
1 polymer ?
#
loop_
_entity_poly.entity_id
_entity_poly.type
_entity_poly.pdbx_seq_one_letter_code
_entity_poly.pdbx_strand_id
1 'polypeptide(L)'
;MDDTALMIRLLKRLKVEMNGAVTGAMQERGIVYPLNYGVSVPTIRGIAREYGPSHSLALLLYRQQVRELKLSALFVEDPACVTSEQVREWSRDFTHSEIVELTVMYLFSRSAAAVDLIGEWLSADDVFLRYAGVMMLMRTAGGPLCDGERTLFLLGEADAMLMRRDPEPLIVRGMVNALCRCAMLSDRLQAEIMRLTGRYASSANPRLRELASEVASMVSAG
;
A
#
# COMPACT_ATOMS: atom_id res chain seq x y z
N MET A 1 -17.16 19.09 18.46
CA MET A 1 -17.09 19.99 17.29
C MET A 1 -17.66 19.22 16.12
N ASP A 2 -18.52 19.80 15.30
CA ASP A 2 -19.13 19.09 14.16
C ASP A 2 -18.06 18.71 13.12
N ASP A 3 -17.99 17.41 12.77
CA ASP A 3 -17.04 16.87 11.79
C ASP A 3 -17.24 17.51 10.41
N THR A 4 -18.45 17.90 10.07
CA THR A 4 -18.73 18.63 8.82
C THR A 4 -18.02 19.99 8.82
N ALA A 5 -18.09 20.73 9.92
CA ALA A 5 -17.38 21.99 10.06
C ALA A 5 -15.85 21.80 10.03
N LEU A 6 -15.32 20.72 10.61
CA LEU A 6 -13.90 20.36 10.53
C LEU A 6 -13.48 20.07 9.08
N MET A 7 -14.22 19.23 8.38
CA MET A 7 -13.98 18.91 6.97
C MET A 7 -14.00 20.16 6.09
N ILE A 8 -14.99 21.05 6.25
CA ILE A 8 -15.07 22.29 5.47
C ILE A 8 -13.84 23.18 5.70
N ARG A 9 -13.38 23.32 6.95
CA ARG A 9 -12.16 24.09 7.25
C ARG A 9 -10.92 23.45 6.68
N LEU A 10 -10.79 22.13 6.77
CA LEU A 10 -9.66 21.36 6.22
C LEU A 10 -9.61 21.52 4.71
N LEU A 11 -10.75 21.34 4.02
CA LEU A 11 -10.85 21.51 2.58
C LEU A 11 -10.51 22.94 2.16
N LYS A 12 -11.00 23.95 2.89
CA LYS A 12 -10.70 25.36 2.59
C LYS A 12 -9.19 25.62 2.63
N ARG A 13 -8.48 25.06 3.62
CA ARG A 13 -7.02 25.18 3.73
C ARG A 13 -6.31 24.47 2.58
N LEU A 14 -6.70 23.24 2.26
CA LEU A 14 -6.12 22.49 1.15
C LEU A 14 -6.29 23.19 -0.20
N LYS A 15 -7.45 23.83 -0.42
CA LYS A 15 -7.70 24.59 -1.66
C LYS A 15 -6.79 25.80 -1.83
N VAL A 16 -6.25 26.38 -0.75
CA VAL A 16 -5.25 27.46 -0.86
C VAL A 16 -3.95 26.95 -1.49
N GLU A 17 -3.64 25.67 -1.31
CA GLU A 17 -2.41 25.01 -1.76
C GLU A 17 -2.57 24.31 -3.13
N MET A 18 -3.64 24.60 -3.86
CA MET A 18 -3.96 23.90 -5.11
C MET A 18 -2.89 24.12 -6.19
N ASN A 19 -2.61 23.07 -6.96
CA ASN A 19 -1.65 23.11 -8.05
C ASN A 19 -2.18 22.37 -9.28
N GLY A 20 -2.78 23.11 -10.21
CA GLY A 20 -3.37 22.53 -11.43
C GLY A 20 -2.36 21.83 -12.35
N ALA A 21 -1.09 22.26 -12.37
CA ALA A 21 -0.07 21.60 -13.18
C ALA A 21 0.23 20.18 -12.67
N VAL A 22 0.21 19.99 -11.34
CA VAL A 22 0.33 18.65 -10.73
C VAL A 22 -0.86 17.79 -11.13
N THR A 23 -2.09 18.31 -11.10
CA THR A 23 -3.27 17.56 -11.53
C THR A 23 -3.14 17.02 -12.96
N GLY A 24 -2.65 17.85 -13.90
CA GLY A 24 -2.41 17.41 -15.28
C GLY A 24 -1.37 16.29 -15.39
N ALA A 25 -0.20 16.46 -14.75
CA ALA A 25 0.85 15.45 -14.76
C ALA A 25 0.42 14.12 -14.10
N MET A 26 -0.47 14.17 -13.10
CA MET A 26 -1.04 12.98 -12.47
C MET A 26 -1.96 12.21 -13.42
N GLN A 27 -2.80 12.93 -14.19
CA GLN A 27 -3.69 12.31 -15.17
C GLN A 27 -2.92 11.61 -16.29
N GLU A 28 -1.84 12.22 -16.79
CA GLU A 28 -0.95 11.60 -17.80
C GLU A 28 -0.32 10.29 -17.31
N ARG A 29 -0.17 10.14 -15.99
CA ARG A 29 0.37 8.93 -15.34
C ARG A 29 -0.71 7.93 -14.91
N GLY A 30 -1.98 8.18 -15.24
CA GLY A 30 -3.10 7.32 -14.87
C GLY A 30 -3.55 7.44 -13.42
N ILE A 31 -3.15 8.48 -12.69
CA ILE A 31 -3.63 8.75 -11.33
C ILE A 31 -4.87 9.65 -11.42
N VAL A 32 -6.04 9.01 -11.45
CA VAL A 32 -7.32 9.69 -11.68
C VAL A 32 -8.21 9.57 -10.45
N TYR A 33 -8.55 10.73 -9.89
CA TYR A 33 -9.58 10.89 -8.86
C TYR A 33 -10.76 11.69 -9.43
N PRO A 34 -11.99 11.52 -8.92
CA PRO A 34 -13.13 12.33 -9.36
C PRO A 34 -12.92 13.84 -9.17
N LEU A 35 -12.24 14.24 -8.08
CA LEU A 35 -11.77 15.60 -7.87
C LEU A 35 -10.35 15.59 -7.29
N ASN A 36 -9.46 16.39 -7.86
CA ASN A 36 -8.05 16.48 -7.49
C ASN A 36 -7.57 17.94 -7.57
N TYR A 37 -7.14 18.50 -6.44
CA TYR A 37 -6.59 19.86 -6.38
C TYR A 37 -5.08 19.92 -6.60
N GLY A 38 -4.40 18.78 -6.80
CA GLY A 38 -2.97 18.70 -7.08
C GLY A 38 -2.10 19.07 -5.89
N VAL A 39 -2.65 19.03 -4.67
CA VAL A 39 -1.91 19.38 -3.46
C VAL A 39 -0.89 18.27 -3.17
N SER A 40 0.34 18.65 -2.82
CA SER A 40 1.39 17.70 -2.52
C SER A 40 1.05 16.85 -1.27
N VAL A 41 1.42 15.56 -1.28
CA VAL A 41 1.19 14.67 -0.13
C VAL A 41 1.82 15.21 1.17
N PRO A 42 3.06 15.77 1.18
CA PRO A 42 3.61 16.41 2.37
C PRO A 42 2.75 17.56 2.90
N THR A 43 2.21 18.42 2.02
CA THR A 43 1.32 19.53 2.40
C THR A 43 0.02 19.02 2.98
N ILE A 44 -0.63 18.03 2.33
CA ILE A 44 -1.86 17.39 2.83
C ILE A 44 -1.61 16.86 4.24
N ARG A 45 -0.51 16.10 4.42
CA ARG A 45 -0.14 15.52 5.71
C ARG A 45 0.11 16.56 6.79
N GLY A 46 0.78 17.67 6.45
CA GLY A 46 1.03 18.78 7.37
C GLY A 46 -0.27 19.37 7.91
N ILE A 47 -1.19 19.73 7.00
CA ILE A 47 -2.49 20.31 7.34
C ILE A 47 -3.36 19.32 8.12
N ALA A 48 -3.44 18.06 7.66
CA ALA A 48 -4.33 17.06 8.26
C ALA A 48 -3.93 16.71 9.71
N ARG A 49 -2.62 16.65 10.01
CA ARG A 49 -2.12 16.33 11.35
C ARG A 49 -2.52 17.35 12.42
N GLU A 50 -2.80 18.59 12.05
CA GLU A 50 -3.27 19.62 12.98
C GLU A 50 -4.68 19.32 13.55
N TYR A 51 -5.43 18.41 12.93
CA TYR A 51 -6.77 18.00 13.37
C TYR A 51 -6.72 16.87 14.41
N GLY A 52 -5.56 16.24 14.60
CA GLY A 52 -5.37 15.09 15.49
C GLY A 52 -6.10 13.82 15.02
N PRO A 53 -5.90 12.68 15.71
CA PRO A 53 -6.62 11.45 15.41
C PRO A 53 -8.13 11.58 15.69
N SER A 54 -8.97 11.21 14.72
CA SER A 54 -10.43 11.15 14.86
C SER A 54 -11.04 10.18 13.85
N HIS A 55 -11.54 9.05 14.35
CA HIS A 55 -12.14 8.00 13.52
C HIS A 55 -13.37 8.49 12.75
N SER A 56 -14.28 9.22 13.41
CA SER A 56 -15.50 9.74 12.76
C SER A 56 -15.19 10.74 11.65
N LEU A 57 -14.20 11.61 11.88
CA LEU A 57 -13.74 12.57 10.87
C LEU A 57 -13.05 11.85 9.71
N ALA A 58 -12.20 10.85 9.97
CA ALA A 58 -11.55 10.07 8.92
C ALA A 58 -12.56 9.36 8.02
N LEU A 59 -13.58 8.72 8.59
CA LEU A 59 -14.68 8.13 7.83
C LEU A 59 -15.42 9.17 6.98
N LEU A 60 -15.72 10.35 7.54
CA LEU A 60 -16.37 11.44 6.80
C LEU A 60 -15.51 11.92 5.62
N LEU A 61 -14.22 12.13 5.86
CA LEU A 61 -13.25 12.60 4.87
C LEU A 61 -13.08 11.60 3.73
N TYR A 62 -12.94 10.30 4.03
CA TYR A 62 -12.70 9.27 3.04
C TYR A 62 -13.89 9.04 2.11
N ARG A 63 -15.12 9.18 2.61
CA ARG A 63 -16.34 9.09 1.79
C ARG A 63 -16.44 10.20 0.73
N GLN A 64 -15.69 11.29 0.89
CA GLN A 64 -15.70 12.35 -0.11
C GLN A 64 -14.90 11.92 -1.34
N GLN A 65 -15.45 12.19 -2.51
CA GLN A 65 -14.78 11.91 -3.79
C GLN A 65 -13.75 13.00 -4.16
N VAL A 66 -12.96 13.42 -3.17
CA VAL A 66 -11.92 14.44 -3.28
C VAL A 66 -10.60 13.85 -2.80
N ARG A 67 -9.60 13.81 -3.70
CA ARG A 67 -8.28 13.22 -3.41
C ARG A 67 -7.70 13.70 -2.09
N GLU A 68 -7.61 15.02 -1.89
CA GLU A 68 -6.97 15.60 -0.71
C GLU A 68 -7.69 15.23 0.59
N LEU A 69 -9.01 15.05 0.56
CA LEU A 69 -9.79 14.59 1.72
C LEU A 69 -9.58 13.11 1.99
N LYS A 70 -9.61 12.25 0.95
CA LYS A 70 -9.27 10.83 1.10
C LYS A 70 -7.87 10.65 1.68
N LEU A 71 -6.89 11.39 1.20
CA LEU A 71 -5.52 11.33 1.72
C LEU A 71 -5.42 11.91 3.14
N SER A 72 -6.18 12.96 3.45
CA SER A 72 -6.27 13.51 4.82
C SER A 72 -6.85 12.49 5.81
N ALA A 73 -7.84 11.69 5.39
CA ALA A 73 -8.39 10.62 6.21
C ALA A 73 -7.31 9.62 6.68
N LEU A 74 -6.33 9.30 5.83
CA LEU A 74 -5.21 8.40 6.18
C LEU A 74 -4.32 8.94 7.30
N PHE A 75 -4.29 10.27 7.48
CA PHE A 75 -3.48 10.94 8.49
C PHE A 75 -4.26 11.26 9.77
N VAL A 76 -5.59 11.31 9.68
CA VAL A 76 -6.52 11.59 10.78
C VAL A 76 -7.06 10.30 11.39
N GLU A 77 -7.08 9.18 10.67
CA GLU A 77 -7.54 7.91 11.22
C GLU A 77 -6.62 7.39 12.34
N ASP A 78 -7.24 6.77 13.35
CA ASP A 78 -6.53 5.96 14.34
C ASP A 78 -6.44 4.52 13.83
N PRO A 79 -5.22 4.00 13.55
CA PRO A 79 -5.06 2.62 13.09
C PRO A 79 -5.67 1.56 14.02
N ALA A 80 -5.81 1.86 15.32
CA ALA A 80 -6.43 0.96 16.30
C ALA A 80 -7.96 0.89 16.18
N CYS A 81 -8.60 1.91 15.60
CA CYS A 81 -10.05 1.95 15.36
C CYS A 81 -10.44 1.32 14.02
N VAL A 82 -9.48 1.08 13.12
CA VAL A 82 -9.75 0.53 11.79
C VAL A 82 -10.29 -0.90 11.89
N THR A 83 -11.47 -1.13 11.31
CA THR A 83 -12.14 -2.44 11.27
C THR A 83 -11.91 -3.15 9.94
N SER A 84 -12.08 -4.47 9.90
CA SER A 84 -11.99 -5.23 8.64
C SER A 84 -13.06 -4.80 7.62
N GLU A 85 -14.23 -4.36 8.08
CA GLU A 85 -15.27 -3.80 7.21
C GLU A 85 -14.81 -2.50 6.56
N GLN A 86 -14.23 -1.58 7.33
CA GLN A 86 -13.64 -0.35 6.81
C GLN A 86 -12.52 -0.63 5.81
N VAL A 87 -11.64 -1.59 6.11
CA VAL A 87 -10.54 -1.98 5.19
C VAL A 87 -11.11 -2.45 3.85
N ARG A 88 -12.13 -3.32 3.89
CA ARG A 88 -12.81 -3.82 2.68
C ARG A 88 -13.56 -2.73 1.93
N GLU A 89 -14.20 -1.80 2.65
CA GLU A 89 -14.90 -0.67 2.04
C GLU A 89 -13.91 0.24 1.32
N TRP A 90 -12.83 0.64 1.99
CA TRP A 90 -11.83 1.56 1.45
C TRP A 90 -11.01 0.92 0.33
N SER A 91 -10.73 -0.38 0.40
CA SER A 91 -10.01 -1.07 -0.67
C SER A 91 -10.80 -1.15 -1.99
N ARG A 92 -12.11 -0.88 -2.00
CA ARG A 92 -12.89 -0.76 -3.27
C ARG A 92 -12.45 0.46 -4.10
N ASP A 93 -11.84 1.45 -3.47
CA ASP A 93 -11.31 2.64 -4.15
C ASP A 93 -9.90 2.43 -4.71
N PHE A 94 -9.33 1.21 -4.60
CA PHE A 94 -8.01 0.90 -5.13
C PHE A 94 -8.04 0.78 -6.66
N THR A 95 -7.93 1.92 -7.34
CA THR A 95 -8.01 2.03 -8.80
C THR A 95 -6.71 2.44 -9.49
N HIS A 96 -5.70 2.85 -8.71
CA HIS A 96 -4.37 3.23 -9.19
C HIS A 96 -3.34 3.09 -8.08
N SER A 97 -2.05 3.16 -8.41
CA SER A 97 -0.99 2.87 -7.43
C SER A 97 -0.92 3.87 -6.26
N GLU A 98 -1.18 5.17 -6.48
CA GLU A 98 -1.08 6.17 -5.39
C GLU A 98 -2.00 5.86 -4.20
N ILE A 99 -3.29 5.58 -4.42
CA ILE A 99 -4.21 5.31 -3.31
C ILE A 99 -3.81 4.03 -2.57
N VAL A 100 -3.32 3.01 -3.28
CA VAL A 100 -2.81 1.77 -2.66
C VAL A 100 -1.58 2.08 -1.81
N GLU A 101 -0.56 2.68 -2.42
CA GLU A 101 0.73 2.96 -1.79
C GLU A 101 0.56 3.86 -0.56
N LEU A 102 -0.23 4.93 -0.65
CA LEU A 102 -0.43 5.87 0.45
C LEU A 102 -1.30 5.26 1.56
N THR A 103 -2.36 4.51 1.21
CA THR A 103 -3.21 3.85 2.22
C THR A 103 -2.42 2.79 2.99
N VAL A 104 -1.64 1.96 2.28
CA VAL A 104 -0.75 0.97 2.88
C VAL A 104 0.35 1.63 3.71
N MET A 105 0.99 2.68 3.17
CA MET A 105 2.09 3.37 3.82
C MET A 105 1.66 4.03 5.13
N TYR A 106 0.54 4.74 5.09
CA TYR A 106 0.15 5.62 6.18
C TYR A 106 -0.89 5.04 7.11
N LEU A 107 -1.67 4.05 6.73
CA LEU A 107 -2.71 3.54 7.62
C LEU A 107 -2.64 2.02 7.77
N PHE A 108 -2.83 1.27 6.70
CA PHE A 108 -3.10 -0.17 6.80
C PHE A 108 -1.93 -0.96 7.38
N SER A 109 -0.67 -0.60 7.10
CA SER A 109 0.47 -1.32 7.70
C SER A 109 0.59 -1.16 9.23
N ARG A 110 -0.28 -0.34 9.85
CA ARG A 110 -0.33 -0.09 11.30
C ARG A 110 -1.64 -0.59 11.93
N SER A 111 -2.53 -1.20 11.15
CA SER A 111 -3.83 -1.73 11.62
C SER A 111 -3.81 -3.26 11.62
N ALA A 112 -4.10 -3.87 12.77
CA ALA A 112 -4.23 -5.33 12.86
C ALA A 112 -5.29 -5.87 11.89
N ALA A 113 -6.44 -5.20 11.80
CA ALA A 113 -7.52 -5.59 10.91
C ALA A 113 -7.14 -5.62 9.43
N ALA A 114 -6.23 -4.74 8.99
CA ALA A 114 -5.71 -4.75 7.63
C ALA A 114 -4.62 -5.82 7.42
N VAL A 115 -3.77 -6.04 8.41
CA VAL A 115 -2.73 -7.09 8.36
C VAL A 115 -3.36 -8.50 8.29
N ASP A 116 -4.53 -8.68 8.90
CA ASP A 116 -5.32 -9.91 8.82
C ASP A 116 -5.87 -10.22 7.41
N LEU A 117 -5.89 -9.23 6.51
CA LEU A 117 -6.39 -9.41 5.15
C LEU A 117 -5.29 -9.59 4.09
N ILE A 118 -4.00 -9.60 4.46
CA ILE A 118 -2.91 -9.69 3.48
C ILE A 118 -3.01 -10.96 2.63
N GLY A 119 -3.23 -12.13 3.25
CA GLY A 119 -3.33 -13.40 2.52
C GLY A 119 -4.50 -13.42 1.54
N GLU A 120 -5.65 -12.85 1.93
CA GLU A 120 -6.81 -12.71 1.05
C GLU A 120 -6.48 -11.82 -0.16
N TRP A 121 -5.81 -10.70 0.07
CA TRP A 121 -5.41 -9.76 -0.99
C TRP A 121 -4.41 -10.36 -1.97
N LEU A 122 -3.42 -11.13 -1.49
CA LEU A 122 -2.48 -11.85 -2.35
C LEU A 122 -3.19 -12.86 -3.27
N SER A 123 -4.29 -13.44 -2.80
CA SER A 123 -5.11 -14.39 -3.57
C SER A 123 -6.19 -13.73 -4.45
N ALA A 124 -6.40 -12.42 -4.35
CA ALA A 124 -7.46 -11.72 -5.07
C ALA A 124 -7.28 -11.74 -6.60
N ASP A 125 -8.38 -11.62 -7.34
CA ASP A 125 -8.34 -11.46 -8.80
C ASP A 125 -8.07 -10.02 -9.25
N ASP A 126 -8.35 -9.04 -8.39
CA ASP A 126 -8.01 -7.64 -8.61
C ASP A 126 -6.50 -7.39 -8.43
N VAL A 127 -5.89 -6.70 -9.40
CA VAL A 127 -4.44 -6.43 -9.41
C VAL A 127 -4.01 -5.44 -8.32
N PHE A 128 -4.85 -4.47 -7.96
CA PHE A 128 -4.52 -3.48 -6.94
C PHE A 128 -4.69 -4.03 -5.53
N LEU A 129 -5.63 -4.96 -5.31
CA LEU A 129 -5.67 -5.75 -4.07
C LEU A 129 -4.42 -6.60 -3.93
N ARG A 130 -4.02 -7.36 -4.97
CA ARG A 130 -2.75 -8.12 -4.95
C ARG A 130 -1.56 -7.21 -4.66
N TYR A 131 -1.49 -6.07 -5.33
CA TYR A 131 -0.42 -5.10 -5.10
C TYR A 131 -0.43 -4.55 -3.67
N ALA A 132 -1.60 -4.27 -3.10
CA ALA A 132 -1.73 -3.90 -1.69
C ALA A 132 -1.22 -5.01 -0.76
N GLY A 133 -1.54 -6.27 -1.03
CA GLY A 133 -1.02 -7.43 -0.30
C GLY A 133 0.51 -7.49 -0.31
N VAL A 134 1.14 -7.31 -1.48
CA VAL A 134 2.60 -7.27 -1.62
C VAL A 134 3.21 -6.09 -0.84
N MET A 135 2.63 -4.89 -0.94
CA MET A 135 3.10 -3.71 -0.23
C MET A 135 2.92 -3.83 1.29
N MET A 136 1.85 -4.47 1.73
CA MET A 136 1.61 -4.77 3.14
C MET A 136 2.66 -5.74 3.68
N LEU A 137 2.89 -6.88 2.98
CA LEU A 137 3.93 -7.84 3.32
C LEU A 137 5.29 -7.16 3.50
N MET A 138 5.71 -6.34 2.52
CA MET A 138 6.96 -5.57 2.59
C MET A 138 7.05 -4.71 3.85
N ARG A 139 5.95 -4.07 4.27
CA ARG A 139 5.95 -3.10 5.36
C ARG A 139 5.82 -3.72 6.74
N THR A 140 5.14 -4.86 6.84
CA THR A 140 4.83 -5.49 8.13
C THR A 140 5.74 -6.67 8.46
N ALA A 141 6.48 -7.20 7.48
CA ALA A 141 7.39 -8.33 7.65
C ALA A 141 8.31 -8.17 8.87
N GLY A 142 8.36 -9.20 9.72
CA GLY A 142 9.14 -9.25 10.96
C GLY A 142 8.71 -8.24 12.03
N GLY A 143 7.59 -7.55 11.85
CA GLY A 143 7.07 -6.53 12.75
C GLY A 143 6.09 -7.08 13.80
N PRO A 144 5.62 -6.24 14.73
CA PRO A 144 4.75 -6.65 15.84
C PRO A 144 3.37 -7.17 15.40
N LEU A 145 2.88 -6.78 14.22
CA LEU A 145 1.61 -7.27 13.66
C LEU A 145 1.81 -8.48 12.72
N CYS A 146 3.05 -8.75 12.30
CA CYS A 146 3.39 -9.79 11.35
C CYS A 146 4.80 -10.30 11.64
N ASP A 147 4.89 -11.19 12.64
CA ASP A 147 6.14 -11.79 13.07
C ASP A 147 6.81 -12.63 11.96
N GLY A 148 7.97 -13.21 12.27
CA GLY A 148 8.73 -14.00 11.31
C GLY A 148 7.97 -15.21 10.75
N GLU A 149 7.15 -15.89 11.56
CA GLU A 149 6.39 -17.07 11.12
C GLU A 149 5.25 -16.66 10.18
N ARG A 150 4.51 -15.61 10.55
CA ARG A 150 3.47 -15.04 9.70
C ARG A 150 4.05 -14.47 8.41
N THR A 151 5.24 -13.87 8.46
CA THR A 151 5.95 -13.37 7.27
C THR A 151 6.28 -14.52 6.32
N LEU A 152 6.83 -15.64 6.84
CA LEU A 152 7.12 -16.82 6.02
C LEU A 152 5.85 -17.41 5.38
N PHE A 153 4.75 -17.48 6.14
CA PHE A 153 3.46 -17.91 5.60
C PHE A 153 3.01 -17.03 4.43
N LEU A 154 3.04 -15.70 4.61
CA LEU A 154 2.64 -14.74 3.56
C LEU A 154 3.59 -14.73 2.35
N LEU A 155 4.88 -15.04 2.54
CA LEU A 155 5.80 -15.28 1.42
C LEU A 155 5.38 -16.49 0.58
N GLY A 156 4.86 -17.54 1.22
CA GLY A 156 4.26 -18.69 0.53
C GLY A 156 3.02 -18.31 -0.28
N GLU A 157 2.12 -17.50 0.30
CA GLU A 157 0.95 -16.97 -0.41
C GLU A 157 1.35 -16.08 -1.60
N ALA A 158 2.39 -15.27 -1.44
CA ALA A 158 2.92 -14.43 -2.53
C ALA A 158 3.59 -15.26 -3.65
N ASP A 159 4.30 -16.36 -3.32
CA ASP A 159 4.80 -17.32 -4.31
C ASP A 159 3.64 -17.97 -5.08
N ALA A 160 2.61 -18.45 -4.37
CA ALA A 160 1.43 -19.04 -5.00
C ALA A 160 0.73 -18.06 -5.95
N MET A 161 0.61 -16.78 -5.56
CA MET A 161 0.09 -15.70 -6.40
C MET A 161 0.89 -15.56 -7.70
N LEU A 162 2.23 -15.52 -7.62
CA LEU A 162 3.12 -15.39 -8.78
C LEU A 162 3.09 -16.63 -9.69
N MET A 163 2.84 -17.81 -9.15
CA MET A 163 2.77 -19.06 -9.92
C MET A 163 1.42 -19.27 -10.61
N ARG A 164 0.35 -18.64 -10.10
CA ARG A 164 -1.03 -18.83 -10.62
C ARG A 164 -1.26 -18.19 -11.99
N ARG A 165 -0.53 -17.13 -12.33
CA ARG A 165 -0.70 -16.38 -13.58
C ARG A 165 0.56 -15.56 -13.90
N ASP A 166 0.65 -15.06 -15.13
CA ASP A 166 1.73 -14.14 -15.50
C ASP A 166 1.60 -12.83 -14.69
N PRO A 167 2.59 -12.47 -13.85
CA PRO A 167 2.44 -11.32 -12.96
C PRO A 167 2.55 -10.00 -13.72
N GLU A 168 1.70 -9.04 -13.37
CA GLU A 168 1.75 -7.70 -13.95
C GLU A 168 3.06 -6.98 -13.55
N PRO A 169 3.59 -6.06 -14.36
CA PRO A 169 4.83 -5.32 -14.04
C PRO A 169 4.79 -4.62 -12.67
N LEU A 170 3.61 -4.14 -12.27
CA LEU A 170 3.40 -3.53 -10.95
C LEU A 170 3.65 -4.53 -9.80
N ILE A 171 3.17 -5.78 -9.96
CA ILE A 171 3.37 -6.86 -8.99
C ILE A 171 4.83 -7.27 -8.96
N VAL A 172 5.48 -7.43 -10.12
CA VAL A 172 6.92 -7.77 -10.20
C VAL A 172 7.76 -6.77 -9.42
N ARG A 173 7.59 -5.47 -9.70
CA ARG A 173 8.31 -4.40 -8.99
C ARG A 173 8.02 -4.38 -7.48
N GLY A 174 6.76 -4.60 -7.10
CA GLY A 174 6.38 -4.71 -5.70
C GLY A 174 7.08 -5.88 -5.00
N MET A 175 7.12 -7.04 -5.67
CA MET A 175 7.73 -8.25 -5.15
C MET A 175 9.23 -8.13 -5.01
N VAL A 176 9.96 -7.53 -5.97
CA VAL A 176 11.40 -7.27 -5.83
C VAL A 176 11.69 -6.52 -4.53
N ASN A 177 10.95 -5.43 -4.27
CA ASN A 177 11.12 -4.64 -3.05
C ASN A 177 10.76 -5.44 -1.78
N ALA A 178 9.66 -6.20 -1.82
CA ALA A 178 9.22 -7.02 -0.70
C ALA A 178 10.24 -8.12 -0.34
N LEU A 179 10.73 -8.84 -1.34
CA LEU A 179 11.70 -9.92 -1.15
C LEU A 179 13.05 -9.38 -0.67
N CYS A 180 13.56 -8.30 -1.26
CA CYS A 180 14.80 -7.66 -0.81
C CYS A 180 14.68 -7.20 0.65
N ARG A 181 13.57 -6.55 1.00
CA ARG A 181 13.31 -6.14 2.38
C ARG A 181 13.29 -7.34 3.33
N CYS A 182 12.58 -8.41 2.99
CA CYS A 182 12.49 -9.61 3.83
C CYS A 182 13.84 -10.31 4.01
N ALA A 183 14.66 -10.38 2.95
CA ALA A 183 15.98 -10.99 2.99
C ALA A 183 16.93 -10.29 3.99
N MET A 184 16.72 -9.01 4.27
CA MET A 184 17.53 -8.24 5.24
C MET A 184 17.07 -8.39 6.70
N LEU A 185 15.96 -9.10 6.98
CA LEU A 185 15.37 -9.15 8.33
C LEU A 185 15.94 -10.27 9.21
N SER A 186 16.29 -11.42 8.63
CA SER A 186 16.86 -12.56 9.37
C SER A 186 17.44 -13.60 8.41
N ASP A 187 18.39 -14.41 8.87
CA ASP A 187 18.98 -15.51 8.10
C ASP A 187 17.92 -16.51 7.61
N ARG A 188 16.89 -16.77 8.42
CA ARG A 188 15.79 -17.68 8.06
C ARG A 188 14.98 -17.14 6.88
N LEU A 189 14.65 -15.84 6.89
CA LEU A 189 13.95 -15.20 5.79
C LEU A 189 14.85 -15.10 4.56
N GLN A 190 16.13 -14.75 4.73
CA GLN A 190 17.10 -14.72 3.64
C GLN A 190 17.20 -16.08 2.94
N ALA A 191 17.34 -17.17 3.70
CA ALA A 191 17.38 -18.52 3.15
C ALA A 191 16.11 -18.86 2.36
N GLU A 192 14.94 -18.48 2.86
CA GLU A 192 13.67 -18.68 2.15
C GLU A 192 13.60 -17.86 0.86
N ILE A 193 14.04 -16.59 0.87
CA ILE A 193 14.10 -15.77 -0.33
C ILE A 193 15.03 -16.38 -1.38
N MET A 194 16.21 -16.86 -0.99
CA MET A 194 17.15 -17.51 -1.90
C MET A 194 16.58 -18.81 -2.50
N ARG A 195 15.81 -19.56 -1.71
CA ARG A 195 15.10 -20.75 -2.19
C ARG A 195 14.04 -20.40 -3.24
N LEU A 196 13.24 -19.36 -2.99
CA LEU A 196 12.21 -18.88 -3.92
C LEU A 196 12.81 -18.31 -5.20
N THR A 197 13.80 -17.42 -5.11
CA THR A 197 14.43 -16.81 -6.28
C THR A 197 15.20 -17.84 -7.12
N GLY A 198 15.80 -18.86 -6.52
CA GLY A 198 16.39 -19.98 -7.25
C GLY A 198 15.39 -20.73 -8.12
N ARG A 199 14.16 -20.95 -7.62
CA ARG A 199 13.05 -21.50 -8.43
C ARG A 199 12.64 -20.56 -9.55
N TYR A 200 12.52 -19.27 -9.26
CA TYR A 200 12.13 -18.25 -10.24
C TYR A 200 13.14 -18.11 -11.39
N ALA A 201 14.44 -18.18 -11.09
CA ALA A 201 15.51 -18.14 -12.09
C ALA A 201 15.43 -19.31 -13.09
N SER A 202 14.88 -20.46 -12.67
CA SER A 202 14.68 -21.64 -13.51
C SER A 202 13.28 -21.71 -14.14
N SER A 203 12.42 -20.71 -13.92
CA SER A 203 11.05 -20.69 -14.43
C SER A 203 11.00 -20.49 -15.94
N ALA A 204 10.01 -21.08 -16.60
CA ALA A 204 9.70 -20.77 -18.00
C ALA A 204 9.21 -19.33 -18.21
N ASN A 205 8.64 -18.70 -17.17
CA ASN A 205 8.15 -17.33 -17.23
C ASN A 205 9.32 -16.31 -17.20
N PRO A 206 9.51 -15.47 -18.24
CA PRO A 206 10.59 -14.48 -18.29
C PRO A 206 10.52 -13.44 -17.17
N ARG A 207 9.32 -13.02 -16.74
CA ARG A 207 9.16 -12.04 -15.65
C ARG A 207 9.62 -12.58 -14.30
N LEU A 208 9.44 -13.88 -14.06
CA LEU A 208 9.96 -14.52 -12.85
C LEU A 208 11.49 -14.60 -12.87
N ARG A 209 12.09 -14.87 -14.03
CA ARG A 209 13.56 -14.83 -14.17
C ARG A 209 14.13 -13.43 -13.95
N GLU A 210 13.48 -12.41 -14.50
CA GLU A 210 13.82 -11.00 -14.29
C GLU A 210 13.76 -10.62 -12.80
N LEU A 211 12.64 -10.91 -12.14
CA LEU A 211 12.46 -10.71 -10.70
C LEU A 211 13.58 -11.38 -9.88
N ALA A 212 13.90 -12.64 -10.20
CA ALA A 212 14.97 -13.38 -9.52
C ALA A 212 16.33 -12.70 -9.67
N SER A 213 16.66 -12.26 -10.88
CA SER A 213 17.91 -11.57 -11.19
C SER A 213 18.03 -10.24 -10.45
N GLU A 214 16.96 -9.46 -10.41
CA GLU A 214 16.94 -8.19 -9.67
C GLU A 214 17.15 -8.41 -8.17
N VAL A 215 16.43 -9.35 -7.56
CA VAL A 215 16.57 -9.65 -6.13
C VAL A 215 17.99 -10.13 -5.80
N ALA A 216 18.54 -11.03 -6.62
CA ALA A 216 19.91 -11.50 -6.42
C ALA A 216 20.94 -10.35 -6.47
N SER A 217 20.76 -9.40 -7.38
CA SER A 217 21.65 -8.24 -7.50
C SER A 217 21.59 -7.33 -6.27
N MET A 218 20.40 -7.08 -5.72
CA MET A 218 20.20 -6.17 -4.60
C MET A 218 20.62 -6.79 -3.26
N VAL A 219 20.35 -8.09 -3.05
CA VAL A 219 20.75 -8.80 -1.83
C VAL A 219 22.26 -9.01 -1.76
N SER A 220 22.95 -9.13 -2.89
CA SER A 220 24.42 -9.28 -2.91
C SER A 220 25.17 -7.95 -2.74
N ALA A 221 24.49 -6.81 -2.87
CA ALA A 221 25.07 -5.47 -2.80
C ALA A 221 24.95 -4.82 -1.41
N GLY A 222 24.18 -5.40 -0.48
CA GLY A 222 23.96 -4.92 0.88
C GLY A 222 24.68 -5.76 1.91
#